data_AF-A0A0F7PGV4-F1
#
_entry.id   AF-A0A0F7PGV4-F1
#
_cell.length_a   1.000
_cell.length_b   1.000
_cell.length_c   1.000
_cell.angle_alpha   90.00
_cell.angle_beta   90.00
_cell.angle_gamma   90.00
#
_symmetry.space_group_name_H-M   'P 1'
#
loop_
_entity.id
_entity.type
_entity.pdbx_description
1 polymer ?
#
loop_
_entity_poly.entity_id
_entity_poly.type
_entity_poly.pdbx_seq_one_letter_code
_entity_poly.pdbx_strand_id
1 'polypeptide(L)' 'MDSKNDSETLAEVIGTTSGRGVVCLTLRLQDGELITLQGNTTSLREPGVRVRLSGSWQEISNCQQGRTLFVESVSRI' A
#
# COMPACT_ATOMS: atom_id res chain seq x y z
N MET A 1 24.67 -1.93 -16.81
CA MET A 1 24.40 -1.63 -15.39
C MET A 1 23.01 -2.16 -15.13
N ASP A 2 22.91 -3.41 -14.70
CA ASP A 2 21.63 -4.14 -14.73
C ASP A 2 21.42 -4.81 -13.39
N SER A 3 21.01 -4.02 -12.41
CA SER A 3 20.54 -4.50 -11.11
C SER A 3 19.10 -5.00 -11.26
N LYS A 4 18.93 -6.26 -11.69
CA LYS A 4 17.68 -7.00 -11.44
C LYS A 4 17.89 -7.84 -10.19
N ASN A 5 17.67 -7.19 -9.04
CA ASN A 5 17.75 -7.82 -7.73
C ASN A 5 16.42 -8.53 -7.44
N ASP A 6 16.56 -9.81 -7.11
CA ASP A 6 15.74 -10.68 -6.29
C ASP A 6 14.20 -10.67 -6.31
N SER A 7 13.71 -11.90 -6.35
CA SER A 7 12.33 -12.34 -6.49
C SER A 7 11.56 -12.29 -5.16
N GLU A 8 11.39 -11.09 -4.61
CA GLU A 8 10.22 -10.74 -3.80
C GLU A 8 9.54 -9.59 -4.53
N THR A 9 8.29 -9.76 -4.95
CA THR A 9 7.65 -8.80 -5.86
C THR A 9 7.38 -7.49 -5.12
N LEU A 10 8.39 -6.61 -5.06
CA LEU A 10 8.29 -5.25 -4.56
C LEU A 10 7.33 -4.51 -5.48
N ALA A 11 6.09 -4.39 -5.04
CA ALA A 11 5.04 -3.68 -5.72
C ALA A 11 5.11 -2.22 -5.33
N GLU A 12 5.32 -1.39 -6.35
CA GLU A 12 5.19 0.05 -6.19
C GLU A 12 3.79 0.49 -6.60
N VAL A 13 3.07 1.11 -5.66
CA VAL A 13 1.71 1.59 -5.93
C VAL A 13 1.57 3.07 -5.59
N ILE A 14 0.78 3.78 -6.39
CA ILE A 14 0.44 5.17 -6.17
C ILE A 14 -1.06 5.27 -5.97
N GLY A 15 -1.48 5.95 -4.91
CA GLY A 15 -2.89 6.11 -4.62
C GLY A 15 -3.21 7.21 -3.63
N THR A 16 -4.48 7.29 -3.27
CA THR A 16 -5.02 8.24 -2.30
C THR A 16 -5.54 7.50 -1.07
N THR A 17 -5.14 7.96 0.11
CA THR A 17 -5.55 7.41 1.40
C THR A 17 -7.04 7.67 1.66
N SER A 18 -7.81 6.62 1.97
CA SER A 18 -9.28 6.69 2.09
C SER A 18 -9.79 6.82 3.55
N GLY A 19 -8.94 7.17 4.52
CA GLY A 19 -9.34 7.43 5.90
C GLY A 19 -9.32 6.21 6.82
N ARG A 20 -9.55 6.45 8.12
CA ARG A 20 -9.21 5.54 9.24
C ARG A 20 -10.08 4.28 9.30
N GLY A 21 -9.58 3.17 8.78
CA GLY A 21 -9.86 1.86 9.36
C GLY A 21 -8.90 1.63 10.53
N VAL A 22 -9.41 1.45 11.74
CA VAL A 22 -8.59 1.35 12.98
C VAL A 22 -7.66 0.12 12.96
N VAL A 23 -7.91 -0.83 12.06
CA VAL A 23 -7.14 -2.07 11.91
C VAL A 23 -6.49 -2.18 10.50
N CYS A 24 -7.10 -1.57 9.49
CA CYS A 24 -6.73 -1.75 8.08
C CYS A 24 -6.96 -0.45 7.31
N LEU A 25 -5.90 0.19 6.83
CA LEU A 25 -6.00 1.39 6.00
C LEU A 25 -6.30 1.00 4.56
N THR A 26 -7.15 1.76 3.87
CA THR A 26 -7.45 1.54 2.46
C THR A 26 -6.83 2.61 1.59
N LEU A 27 -6.32 2.18 0.43
CA LEU A 27 -5.74 3.04 -0.59
C LEU A 27 -6.51 2.82 -1.89
N ARG A 28 -6.92 3.92 -2.51
CA ARG A 28 -7.44 3.88 -3.88
C ARG A 28 -6.32 4.12 -4.87
N LEU A 29 -6.05 3.14 -5.71
CA LEU A 29 -5.08 3.21 -6.78
C LEU A 29 -5.56 4.10 -7.93
N GLN A 30 -4.64 4.47 -8.82
CA GLN A 30 -4.94 5.32 -9.97
C GLN A 30 -5.91 4.67 -10.98
N ASP A 31 -5.89 3.34 -11.09
CA ASP A 31 -6.83 2.56 -11.89
C ASP A 31 -8.23 2.45 -11.26
N GLY A 32 -8.39 2.98 -10.04
CA GLY A 32 -9.62 2.95 -9.28
C GLY A 32 -9.77 1.73 -8.36
N GLU A 33 -8.83 0.78 -8.37
CA GLU A 33 -8.80 -0.37 -7.46
C GLU A 33 -8.67 0.10 -6.01
N LEU A 34 -9.42 -0.51 -5.10
CA LEU A 34 -9.28 -0.31 -3.67
C LEU A 34 -8.49 -1.48 -3.08
N ILE A 35 -7.35 -1.17 -2.49
CA ILE A 35 -6.50 -2.14 -1.81
C ILE A 35 -6.41 -1.81 -0.32
N THR A 36 -6.03 -2.82 0.45
CA THR A 36 -5.76 -2.66 1.87
C THR A 36 -4.26 -2.56 2.13
N LEU A 37 -3.87 -1.73 3.10
CA LEU A 37 -2.51 -1.51 3.54
C LEU A 37 -2.30 -2.08 4.94
N GLN A 38 -1.22 -2.83 5.10
CA GLN A 38 -0.72 -3.33 6.38
C GLN A 38 0.75 -2.92 6.56
N GLY A 39 1.28 -3.00 7.77
CA GLY A 39 2.69 -2.67 8.04
C GLY A 39 2.89 -1.20 8.38
N ASN A 40 3.92 -0.56 7.81
CA ASN A 40 4.33 0.79 8.18
C ASN A 40 3.42 1.87 7.56
N THR A 41 2.24 2.07 8.16
CA THR A 41 1.19 2.96 7.65
C THR A 41 0.98 4.20 8.53
N THR A 42 1.85 4.44 9.51
CA THR A 42 1.71 5.53 10.49
C THR A 42 1.64 6.92 9.84
N SER A 43 2.34 7.12 8.72
CA SER A 43 2.38 8.37 7.95
C SER A 43 1.17 8.58 7.03
N LEU A 44 0.29 7.58 6.90
CA LEU A 44 -0.86 7.53 5.97
C LEU A 44 -2.20 7.88 6.64
N ARG A 45 -2.17 8.43 7.86
CA ARG A 45 -3.37 8.74 8.65
C ARG A 45 -4.19 9.92 8.12
N GLU A 46 -3.60 10.75 7.28
CA GLU A 46 -4.26 11.89 6.63
C GLU A 46 -4.95 11.39 5.36
N PRO A 47 -6.30 11.41 5.27
CA PRO A 47 -7.01 11.08 4.05
C PRO A 47 -6.75 12.12 2.96
N GLY A 48 -6.86 11.70 1.69
CA GLY A 48 -6.74 12.62 0.55
C GLY A 48 -5.31 12.92 0.10
N VAL A 49 -4.30 12.33 0.73
CA VAL A 49 -2.89 12.52 0.36
C VAL A 49 -2.50 11.53 -0.74
N ARG A 50 -1.81 12.01 -1.77
CA ARG A 50 -1.15 11.12 -2.75
C ARG A 50 0.15 10.60 -2.17
N VAL A 51 0.30 9.29 -2.22
CA VAL A 51 1.48 8.60 -1.70
C VAL A 51 1.96 7.55 -2.68
N ARG A 52 3.27 7.35 -2.67
CA ARG A 52 3.96 6.23 -3.32
C ARG A 52 4.35 5.24 -2.23
N LEU A 53 3.93 3.99 -2.38
CA LEU A 53 4.20 2.91 -1.44
C LEU A 53 5.05 1.85 -2.14
N SER A 54 6.00 1.28 -1.40
CA SER A 54 6.69 0.06 -1.81
C SER A 54 6.48 -1.03 -0.77
N GLY A 55 6.32 -2.25 -1.24
CA GLY A 55 6.18 -3.41 -0.36
C GLY A 55 5.75 -4.66 -1.09
N SER A 56 5.22 -5.64 -0.37
CA SER A 56 4.89 -6.96 -0.90
C SER A 56 3.39 -7.24 -0.84
N TRP A 57 2.84 -7.83 -1.91
CA TRP A 57 1.45 -8.29 -1.90
C TRP A 57 1.31 -9.52 -1.01
N GLN A 58 0.34 -9.48 -0.11
CA GLN A 58 0.04 -10.56 0.82
C GLN A 58 -1.08 -11.43 0.25
N GLU A 59 -0.87 -12.74 0.23
CA GLU A 59 -1.90 -13.72 -0.16
C GLU A 59 -2.98 -13.87 0.92
N ILE A 60 -2.61 -13.68 2.19
CA ILE A 60 -3.52 -13.75 3.33
C ILE A 60 -3.78 -12.33 3.84
N SER A 61 -5.02 -11.86 3.64
CA SER A 61 -5.48 -10.58 4.19
C SER A 61 -6.28 -10.80 5.47
N ASN A 62 -5.81 -10.24 6.58
CA ASN A 62 -6.58 -10.18 7.83
C ASN A 62 -7.76 -9.21 7.75
N CYS A 63 -7.76 -8.34 6.74
CA CYS A 63 -8.70 -7.25 6.62
C CYS A 63 -9.98 -7.61 5.83
N GLN A 64 -10.03 -8.82 5.26
CA GLN A 64 -11.15 -9.37 4.46
C GLN A 64 -11.60 -8.51 3.26
N GLN A 65 -10.92 -7.40 2.96
CA GLN A 65 -11.25 -6.48 1.87
C GLN A 65 -10.12 -6.45 0.85
N GLY A 66 -10.38 -7.04 -0.32
CA GLY A 66 -9.50 -6.97 -1.49
C GLY A 66 -8.09 -7.52 -1.26
N ARG A 67 -7.17 -7.10 -2.13
CA ARG A 67 -5.75 -7.42 -2.03
C ARG A 67 -5.10 -6.59 -0.93
N THR A 68 -4.15 -7.17 -0.21
CA THR A 68 -3.40 -6.48 0.84
C THR A 68 -1.96 -6.27 0.43
N LEU A 69 -1.48 -5.03 0.56
CA LEU A 69 -0.09 -4.67 0.41
C LEU A 69 0.53 -4.49 1.80
N PHE A 70 1.57 -5.26 2.09
CA PHE A 70 2.41 -5.01 3.26
C PHE A 70 3.40 -3.89 2.91
N VAL A 71 3.19 -2.72 3.48
CA VAL A 71 3.94 -1.51 3.21
C VAL A 71 5.25 -1.53 4.00
N GLU A 72 6.36 -1.47 3.27
CA GLU A 72 7.70 -1.35 3.81
C GLU A 72 8.14 0.11 3.86
N SER A 73 7.84 0.87 2.80
CA SER A 73 8.18 2.29 2.71
C SER A 73 7.05 3.15 2.16
N VAL A 74 7.03 4.41 2.59
CA VAL A 74 6.05 5.43 2.21
C VAL A 74 6.77 6.71 1.82
N SER A 75 6.46 7.23 0.62
CA SER A 75 6.89 8.55 0.16
C SER A 75 5.68 9.41 -0.22
N ARG A 76 5.63 10.66 0.24
CA ARG A 76 4.62 11.64 -0.19
C ARG A 76 5.05 12.28 -1.51
N ILE A 77 4.10 12.55 -2.40
CA ILE A 77 4.32 13.17 -3.73
C ILE A 77 3.38 14.34 -3.94
#